data_AF-A0A3M2Y5K3-F1
#
_entry.id   AF-A0A3M2Y5K3-F1
#
_cell.length_a   1.000
_cell.length_b   1.000
_cell.length_c   1.000
_cell.angle_alpha   90.00
_cell.angle_beta   90.00
_cell.angle_gamma   90.00
#
_symmetry.space_group_name_H-M   'P 1'
#
loop_
_entity.id
_entity.type
_entity.pdbx_description
1 polymer ?
#
loop_
_entity_poly.entity_id
_entity_poly.type
_entity_poly.pdbx_seq_one_letter_code
_entity_poly.pdbx_strand_id
1 'polypeptide(L)'
;MLNRQLQGENVDWETEFAIPLKRGVDTFRAYVEGWYNGTFQSVIFYPESTPDIRRMISAILAGYAWDERNPFVSEPKRRLRMLSEICADGGS
;
A
#
# COMPACT_ATOMS: atom_id res chain seq x y z
N MET A 1 7.95 -21.49 4.84
CA MET A 1 9.35 -21.30 4.42
C MET A 1 10.32 -21.99 5.36
N LEU A 2 10.46 -21.57 6.62
CA LEU A 2 11.40 -22.22 7.57
C LEU A 2 11.15 -23.73 7.74
N ASN A 3 9.89 -24.14 7.89
CA ASN A 3 9.54 -25.57 8.02
C ASN A 3 9.87 -26.40 6.77
N ARG A 4 9.83 -25.80 5.56
CA ARG A 4 10.15 -26.47 4.28
C ARG A 4 11.65 -26.65 4.12
N GLN A 5 12.44 -25.63 4.50
CA GLN A 5 13.91 -25.75 4.53
C GLN A 5 14.37 -26.81 5.53
N LEU A 6 13.72 -26.89 6.70
CA LEU A 6 14.01 -27.94 7.69
C LEU A 6 13.63 -29.35 7.19
N GLN A 7 12.76 -29.45 6.18
CA GLN A 7 12.42 -30.70 5.48
C GLN A 7 13.30 -30.99 4.25
N GLY A 8 14.33 -30.17 4.00
CA GLY A 8 15.28 -30.37 2.90
C GLY A 8 14.80 -29.84 1.55
N GLU A 9 13.71 -29.08 1.51
CA GLU A 9 13.27 -28.41 0.28
C GLU A 9 14.17 -27.22 -0.05
N ASN A 10 14.37 -27.00 -1.35
CA ASN A 10 15.10 -25.83 -1.84
C ASN A 10 14.16 -24.61 -1.81
N VAL A 11 14.23 -23.84 -0.73
CA VAL A 11 13.43 -22.62 -0.52
C VAL A 11 14.15 -21.43 -1.12
N ASP A 12 13.52 -20.78 -2.09
CA ASP A 12 14.01 -19.52 -2.65
C ASP A 12 13.59 -18.35 -1.74
N TRP A 13 14.43 -18.06 -0.75
CA TRP A 13 14.19 -16.98 0.21
C TRP A 13 14.13 -15.59 -0.41
N GLU A 14 14.76 -15.39 -1.58
CA GLU A 14 14.73 -14.11 -2.25
C GLU A 14 13.32 -13.84 -2.78
N THR A 15 12.76 -14.79 -3.53
CA THR A 15 11.43 -14.64 -4.13
C THR A 15 10.31 -14.86 -3.14
N GLU A 16 10.46 -15.80 -2.20
CA GLU A 16 9.40 -16.13 -1.24
C GLU A 16 9.33 -15.15 -0.06
N PHE A 17 10.43 -14.46 0.30
CA PHE A 17 10.47 -13.61 1.50
C PHE A 17 11.01 -12.20 1.26
N ALA A 18 12.22 -12.05 0.72
CA ALA A 18 12.90 -10.76 0.64
C ALA A 18 12.17 -9.78 -0.30
N ILE A 19 11.77 -10.25 -1.48
CA ILE A 19 11.03 -9.46 -2.46
C ILE A 19 9.66 -9.00 -1.93
N PRO A 20 8.78 -9.87 -1.40
CA PRO A 20 7.51 -9.47 -0.80
C PRO A 20 7.67 -8.49 0.37
N LEU A 21 8.66 -8.72 1.25
CA LEU A 21 8.93 -7.83 2.38
C LEU A 21 9.35 -6.44 1.92
N LYS A 22 10.30 -6.36 0.97
CA LYS A 22 10.75 -5.10 0.39
C LYS A 22 9.60 -4.34 -0.26
N ARG A 23 8.72 -5.03 -0.99
CA ARG A 23 7.52 -4.44 -1.58
C ARG A 23 6.60 -3.83 -0.52
N GLY A 24 6.40 -4.52 0.60
CA GLY A 24 5.63 -3.97 1.73
C GLY A 24 6.26 -2.70 2.32
N VAL A 25 7.58 -2.70 2.51
CA VAL A 25 8.34 -1.53 2.97
C VAL A 25 8.24 -0.37 1.99
N ASP A 26 8.40 -0.63 0.70
CA ASP A 26 8.33 0.39 -0.35
C ASP A 26 6.92 0.99 -0.47
N THR A 27 5.88 0.16 -0.31
CA THR A 27 4.49 0.60 -0.25
C THR A 27 4.28 1.54 0.94
N PHE A 28 4.65 1.10 2.14
CA PHE A 28 4.50 1.92 3.34
C PHE A 28 5.28 3.25 3.24
N ARG A 29 6.51 3.21 2.68
CA ARG A 29 7.30 4.42 2.39
C ARG A 29 6.54 5.39 1.50
N ALA A 30 5.88 4.92 0.43
CA ALA A 30 5.11 5.79 -0.46
C ALA A 30 3.96 6.51 0.26
N TYR A 31 3.30 5.86 1.23
CA TYR A 31 2.26 6.50 2.05
C TYR A 31 2.84 7.53 3.02
N VAL A 32 3.98 7.25 3.63
CA VAL A 32 4.69 8.20 4.49
C VAL A 32 5.15 9.42 3.68
N GLU A 33 5.75 9.20 2.50
CA GLU A 33 6.11 10.27 1.55
C GLU A 33 4.88 11.10 1.14
N GLY A 34 3.76 10.42 0.83
CA GLY A 34 2.48 11.03 0.51
C GLY A 34 1.88 11.86 1.65
N TRP A 35 2.14 11.47 2.89
CA TRP A 35 1.73 12.26 4.06
C TRP A 35 2.51 13.56 4.14
N TYR A 36 3.84 13.50 3.99
CA TYR A 36 4.71 14.67 4.08
C TYR A 36 4.52 15.66 2.92
N ASN A 37 4.16 15.17 1.73
CA ASN A 37 3.91 16.03 0.56
C ASN A 37 2.44 16.51 0.46
N GLY A 38 1.58 16.13 1.40
CA GLY A 38 0.17 16.54 1.46
C GLY A 38 -0.79 15.75 0.56
N THR A 39 -0.31 14.96 -0.40
CA THR A 39 -1.17 14.19 -1.33
C THR A 39 -1.99 13.11 -0.65
N PHE A 40 -1.50 12.55 0.46
CA PHE A 40 -2.25 11.57 1.24
C PHE A 40 -3.22 12.25 2.22
N GLN A 41 -2.86 13.43 2.72
CA GLN A 41 -3.73 14.21 3.61
C GLN A 41 -5.00 14.65 2.88
N SER A 42 -4.90 15.11 1.63
CA SER A 42 -6.07 15.47 0.80
C SER A 42 -7.06 14.31 0.68
N VAL A 43 -6.57 13.08 0.50
CA VAL A 43 -7.39 11.88 0.38
C VAL A 43 -8.04 11.48 1.71
N ILE A 44 -7.30 11.54 2.82
CA ILE A 44 -7.82 11.17 4.15
C ILE A 44 -8.91 12.14 4.63
N PHE A 45 -8.71 13.44 4.39
CA PHE A 45 -9.65 14.47 4.83
C PHE A 45 -10.77 14.76 3.83
N TYR A 46 -10.80 14.06 2.69
CA TYR A 46 -11.88 14.23 1.72
C TYR A 46 -13.22 13.71 2.28
N PRO A 47 -14.24 14.56 2.40
CA PRO A 47 -15.51 14.22 3.06
C PRO A 47 -16.29 13.14 2.31
N GLU A 48 -16.25 13.14 0.97
CA GLU A 48 -16.95 12.19 0.09
C GLU A 48 -16.08 10.97 -0.29
N SER A 49 -15.12 10.61 0.57
CA SER A 49 -14.30 9.41 0.31
C SER A 49 -15.15 8.14 0.45
N THR A 50 -15.15 7.32 -0.60
CA THR A 50 -15.89 6.05 -0.58
C THR A 50 -15.39 5.12 0.55
N PRO A 51 -16.29 4.41 1.25
CA PRO A 51 -15.92 3.50 2.34
C PRO A 51 -14.89 2.45 1.95
N ASP A 52 -14.93 1.98 0.70
CA ASP A 52 -14.02 0.98 0.17
C ASP A 52 -12.57 1.49 0.09
N ILE A 53 -12.38 2.73 -0.36
CA ILE A 53 -11.04 3.37 -0.41
C ILE A 53 -10.48 3.50 1.00
N ARG A 54 -11.28 3.97 1.96
CA ARG A 54 -10.86 4.07 3.36
C ARG A 54 -10.45 2.71 3.91
N ARG A 55 -11.25 1.67 3.67
CA ARG A 55 -10.93 0.29 4.09
C ARG A 55 -9.60 -0.20 3.51
N MET A 56 -9.35 0.03 2.23
CA MET A 56 -8.11 -0.37 1.57
C MET A 56 -6.88 0.36 2.14
N ILE A 57 -7.00 1.65 2.41
CA ILE A 57 -5.93 2.45 3.05
C ILE A 57 -5.71 2.00 4.50
N SER A 58 -6.78 1.78 5.26
CA SER A 58 -6.70 1.28 6.64
C SER A 58 -6.02 -0.09 6.72
N ALA A 59 -6.23 -0.97 5.74
CA ALA A 59 -5.54 -2.26 5.69
C ALA A 59 -4.01 -2.09 5.56
N ILE A 60 -3.55 -1.15 4.74
CA ILE A 60 -2.13 -0.84 4.59
C ILE A 60 -1.55 -0.31 5.91
N LEU A 61 -2.25 0.62 6.56
CA LEU A 61 -1.86 1.16 7.87
C LEU A 61 -1.87 0.11 8.99
N ALA A 62 -2.72 -0.92 8.88
CA ALA A 62 -2.76 -2.06 9.79
C ALA A 62 -1.66 -3.10 9.53
N GLY A 63 -0.76 -2.87 8.56
CA GLY A 63 0.38 -3.74 8.27
C GLY A 63 0.16 -4.73 7.11
N TYR A 64 -0.99 -4.69 6.43
CA TYR A 64 -1.25 -5.49 5.22
C TYR A 64 -0.69 -4.85 3.94
N ALA A 65 0.45 -4.15 4.05
CA ALA A 65 1.09 -3.41 2.97
C ALA A 65 1.74 -4.30 1.88
N TRP A 66 1.66 -5.62 2.03
CA TRP A 66 2.22 -6.62 1.11
C TRP A 66 1.13 -7.35 0.30
N ASP A 67 -0.15 -7.12 0.59
CA ASP A 67 -1.27 -7.78 -0.11
C ASP A 67 -1.57 -7.11 -1.45
N GLU A 68 -1.05 -7.68 -2.53
CA GLU A 68 -1.23 -7.15 -3.90
C GLU A 68 -2.67 -7.22 -4.43
N ARG A 69 -3.58 -7.93 -3.75
CA ARG A 69 -5.01 -7.86 -4.09
C ARG A 69 -5.57 -6.46 -3.79
N ASN A 70 -4.90 -5.70 -2.93
CA ASN A 70 -5.20 -4.31 -2.69
C ASN A 70 -4.55 -3.43 -3.78
N PRO A 71 -5.32 -2.73 -4.64
CA PRO A 71 -4.78 -1.88 -5.70
C PRO A 71 -3.83 -0.79 -5.19
N PHE A 72 -4.00 -0.40 -3.93
CA PHE A 72 -3.18 0.58 -3.22
C PHE A 72 -1.82 0.04 -2.76
N VAL A 73 -1.64 -1.28 -2.77
CA VAL A 73 -0.34 -1.95 -2.60
C VAL A 73 0.32 -2.22 -3.94
N SER A 74 -0.45 -2.61 -4.97
CA SER A 74 0.10 -2.91 -6.29
C SER A 74 0.60 -1.65 -7.03
N GLU A 75 -0.06 -0.50 -6.85
CA GLU A 75 0.27 0.76 -7.53
C GLU A 75 0.17 2.00 -6.60
N PRO A 76 0.87 2.05 -5.46
CA PRO A 76 0.64 3.03 -4.39
C PRO A 76 0.73 4.48 -4.87
N LYS A 77 1.82 4.83 -5.56
CA LYS A 77 2.07 6.21 -6.04
C LYS A 77 1.03 6.67 -7.06
N ARG A 78 0.68 5.79 -8.01
CA ARG A 78 -0.28 6.10 -9.08
C ARG A 78 -1.69 6.28 -8.53
N ARG A 79 -2.12 5.38 -7.64
CA ARG A 79 -3.45 5.42 -7.03
C ARG A 79 -3.62 6.60 -6.09
N LEU A 80 -2.62 6.90 -5.27
CA LEU A 80 -2.63 8.10 -4.41
C LEU A 80 -2.72 9.39 -5.22
N ARG A 81 -1.95 9.52 -6.31
CA ARG A 81 -2.01 10.69 -7.18
C ARG A 81 -3.41 10.87 -7.80
N MET A 82 -3.96 9.80 -8.39
CA MET A 82 -5.30 9.83 -8.97
C MET A 82 -6.35 10.27 -7.95
N LEU A 83 -6.31 9.73 -6.73
CA LEU A 83 -7.25 10.14 -5.69
C LEU A 83 -7.06 11.59 -5.28
N SER A 84 -5.81 12.04 -5.13
CA SER A 84 -5.52 13.43 -4.78
C SER A 84 -6.02 14.40 -5.85
N GLU A 85 -5.94 14.05 -7.14
CA GLU A 85 -6.48 14.85 -8.25
C GLU A 85 -8.01 14.93 -8.17
N ILE A 86 -8.69 13.80 -7.96
CA ILE A 86 -10.15 13.77 -7.80
C ILE A 86 -10.62 14.60 -6.59
N CYS A 87 -9.90 14.49 -5.46
CA CYS A 87 -10.22 15.24 -4.25
C CYS A 87 -9.99 16.75 -4.42
N ALA A 88 -9.06 17.15 -5.27
CA ALA A 88 -8.78 18.56 -5.58
C ALA A 88 -9.83 19.17 -6.53
N ASP A 89 -10.32 18.42 -7.51
CA ASP A 89 -11.33 18.89 -8.48
C ASP A 89 -12.74 18.96 -7.88
N GLY A 90 -13.09 18.07 -6.96
CA GLY A 90 -14.42 18.03 -6.30
C GLY A 90 -14.67 19.15 -5.27
N GLY A 91 -13.74 20.10 -5.12
CA GLY A 91 -13.84 21.26 -4.23
C GLY A 91 -14.17 22.58 -4.93
N SER A 92 -14.51 22.57 -6.23
CA SER A 92 -14.93 23.75 -7.02
C SER A 92 -16.44 23.86 -7.17
#